data_AF-A0A1I4VNI0-F1
#
_entry.id   AF-A0A1I4VNI0-F1
#
_cell.length_a   1.000
_cell.length_b   1.000
_cell.length_c   1.000
_cell.angle_alpha   90.00
_cell.angle_beta   90.00
_cell.angle_gamma   90.00
#
_symmetry.space_group_name_H-M   'P 1'
#
loop_
_entity.id
_entity.type
_entity.pdbx_description
1 polymer ?
#
loop_
_entity_poly.entity_id
_entity_poly.type
_entity_poly.pdbx_seq_one_letter_code
_entity_poly.pdbx_strand_id
1 'polypeptide(L)' 'MAKVITMFDQYLFQLGCGHAVVLGRFQNAQSWTNCGKNTDLTATPFRERLVHDLDTATQIDLQEKDKGNTAVRA' A
#
# COMPACT_ATOMS: atom_id res chain seq x y z
N MET A 1 -14.65 16.40 -12.99
CA MET A 1 -13.69 15.78 -12.04
C MET A 1 -14.17 14.36 -11.79
N ALA A 2 -13.39 13.35 -12.17
CA ALA A 2 -13.73 11.96 -11.90
C ALA A 2 -13.20 11.55 -10.52
N LYS A 3 -13.93 10.65 -9.85
CA LYS A 3 -13.44 9.99 -8.63
C LYS A 3 -12.74 8.70 -9.05
N VAL A 4 -11.51 8.51 -8.60
CA VAL A 4 -10.72 7.30 -8.85
C VAL A 4 -10.38 6.65 -7.51
N ILE A 5 -10.36 5.33 -7.44
CA ILE A 5 -9.95 4.64 -6.21
C ILE A 5 -8.46 4.94 -5.98
N THR A 6 -8.08 5.26 -4.75
CA THR A 6 -6.67 5.48 -4.40
C THR A 6 -5.82 4.25 -4.72
N MET A 7 -4.60 4.48 -5.17
CA MET A 7 -3.66 3.38 -5.41
C MET A 7 -3.30 2.62 -4.14
N PHE A 8 -3.47 3.21 -2.96
CA PHE A 8 -3.30 2.50 -1.70
C PHE A 8 -4.28 1.32 -1.55
N ASP A 9 -5.47 1.39 -2.14
CA ASP A 9 -6.47 0.31 -2.09
C ASP A 9 -6.41 -0.62 -3.31
N GLN A 10 -5.59 -0.28 -4.30
CA GLN A 10 -5.40 -1.09 -5.51
C GLN A 10 -4.06 -1.85 -5.52
N TYR A 11 -3.02 -1.32 -4.87
CA TYR A 11 -1.74 -1.98 -4.76
C TYR A 11 -1.73 -3.04 -3.66
N LEU A 12 -1.22 -4.23 -4.02
CA LEU A 12 -1.11 -5.37 -3.14
C LEU A 12 0.33 -5.55 -2.66
N PHE A 13 0.52 -5.59 -1.34
CA PHE A 13 1.80 -5.90 -0.72
C PHE A 13 1.84 -7.36 -0.28
N GLN A 14 2.93 -8.05 -0.62
CA GLN A 14 3.12 -9.46 -0.27
C GLN A 14 3.72 -9.63 1.13
N LEU A 15 3.00 -10.37 1.97
CA LEU A 15 3.43 -10.76 3.31
C LEU A 15 4.42 -11.94 3.27
N GLY A 16 5.12 -12.16 4.37
CA GLY A 16 6.02 -13.32 4.51
C GLY A 16 5.32 -14.68 4.47
N CYS A 17 4.00 -14.72 4.63
CA CYS A 17 3.19 -15.93 4.45
C CYS A 17 2.77 -16.18 2.98
N GLY A 18 3.16 -15.32 2.04
CA GLY A 18 2.80 -15.40 0.62
C GLY A 18 1.44 -14.81 0.26
N HIS A 19 0.64 -14.41 1.24
CA HIS A 19 -0.62 -13.71 1.00
C HIS A 19 -0.38 -12.22 0.74
N ALA A 20 -1.27 -11.61 -0.03
CA ALA A 20 -1.21 -10.20 -0.33
C ALA A 20 -2.31 -9.42 0.40
N VAL A 21 -1.99 -8.20 0.79
CA VAL A 21 -2.90 -7.29 1.49
C VAL A 21 -2.76 -5.90 0.85
N VAL A 22 -3.87 -5.16 0.74
CA VAL A 22 -3.85 -3.81 0.17
C VAL A 22 -2.98 -2.86 1.00
N LEU A 23 -2.19 -2.02 0.32
CA LEU A 23 -1.23 -1.11 0.95
C LEU A 23 -1.86 -0.19 1.99
N GLY A 24 -3.10 0.26 1.73
CA GLY A 24 -3.85 1.16 2.60
C GLY A 24 -4.02 0.65 4.02
N ARG A 25 -3.89 -0.66 4.25
CA ARG A 25 -3.96 -1.24 5.60
C ARG A 25 -2.68 -1.07 6.42
N PHE A 26 -1.57 -0.66 5.80
CA PHE A 26 -0.26 -0.55 6.46
C PHE A 26 0.13 0.86 6.87
N GLN A 27 -0.71 1.87 6.64
CA GLN A 27 -0.35 3.29 6.84
C GLN A 27 0.24 3.63 8.22
N ASN A 28 -0.01 2.81 9.25
CA ASN A 28 0.60 2.95 10.58
C ASN A 28 1.02 1.60 11.21
N ALA A 29 1.17 0.54 10.41
CA ALA A 29 1.47 -0.79 10.93
C ALA A 29 2.99 -1.03 10.98
N GLN A 30 3.51 -1.42 12.14
CA GLN A 30 4.91 -1.87 12.29
C GLN A 30 5.06 -3.36 11.96
N SER A 31 4.00 -4.14 12.13
CA SER A 31 3.98 -5.57 11.80
C SER A 31 2.60 -6.00 11.39
N TRP A 32 2.51 -7.14 10.71
CA TRP A 32 1.25 -7.70 10.25
C TRP A 32 1.22 -9.21 10.40
N THR A 33 0.23 -9.72 11.12
CA THR A 33 0.04 -11.17 11.30
C THR A 33 -1.00 -11.69 10.33
N ASN A 34 -0.63 -12.70 9.55
CA ASN A 34 -1.55 -13.45 8.70
C ASN A 34 -1.10 -14.91 8.62
N CYS A 35 -2.04 -15.84 8.53
CA CYS A 35 -1.77 -17.29 8.50
C CYS A 35 -0.90 -17.77 9.68
N GLY A 36 -1.03 -17.15 10.85
CA GLY A 36 -0.22 -17.45 12.03
C GLY A 36 1.26 -17.02 11.92
N LYS A 37 1.66 -16.35 10.84
CA LYS A 37 3.01 -15.79 10.67
C LYS A 37 2.97 -14.28 10.84
N ASN A 38 3.89 -13.75 11.65
CA ASN A 38 4.10 -12.31 11.76
C ASN A 38 5.09 -11.85 10.68
N THR A 39 4.71 -10.83 9.92
CA THR A 39 5.58 -10.11 9.00
C THR A 39 5.97 -8.80 9.66
N ASP A 40 7.24 -8.66 10.02
CA ASP A 40 7.78 -7.38 10.50
C ASP A 40 7.96 -6.42 9.32
N LEU A 41 7.20 -5.33 9.31
CA LEU A 41 7.20 -4.33 8.23
C LEU A 41 8.32 -3.29 8.42
N THR A 42 9.03 -3.33 9.54
CA THR A 42 10.19 -2.48 9.84
C THR A 42 11.51 -3.17 9.52
N ALA A 43 11.50 -4.48 9.33
CA ALA A 43 12.67 -5.28 8.97
C ALA A 43 12.86 -5.41 7.45
N THR A 44 14.12 -5.46 7.01
CA THR A 44 14.47 -5.85 5.63
C THR A 44 14.14 -7.33 5.41
N PRO A 45 13.61 -7.73 4.24
CA PRO A 45 13.35 -6.92 3.04
C PRO A 45 11.96 -6.26 2.99
N PHE A 46 11.10 -6.49 3.98
CA PHE A 46 9.72 -6.00 3.94
C PHE A 46 9.61 -4.50 4.04
N ARG A 47 10.45 -3.85 4.87
CA ARG A 47 10.50 -2.40 4.99
C ARG A 47 10.80 -1.70 3.68
N GLU A 48 11.86 -2.12 2.99
CA GLU A 48 12.30 -1.50 1.74
C GLU A 48 11.23 -1.63 0.66
N ARG A 49 10.63 -2.82 0.52
CA ARG A 49 9.50 -3.05 -0.39
C ARG A 49 8.30 -2.20 -0.02
N LEU A 50 7.94 -2.14 1.26
CA LEU A 50 6.78 -1.39 1.71
C LEU A 50 6.96 0.11 1.42
N VAL A 51 8.14 0.69 1.72
CA VAL A 51 8.43 2.08 1.42
C VAL A 51 8.34 2.37 -0.07
N HIS A 52 8.94 1.51 -0.91
CA HIS A 52 8.87 1.63 -2.37
C HIS A 52 7.44 1.61 -2.89
N ASP A 53 6.62 0.67 -2.39
CA ASP A 53 5.25 0.49 -2.84
C ASP A 53 4.35 1.64 -2.35
N LEU A 54 4.55 2.16 -1.13
CA LEU A 54 3.86 3.34 -0.61
C LEU A 54 4.20 4.61 -1.40
N ASP A 55 5.48 4.80 -1.75
CA ASP A 55 5.91 5.94 -2.59
C ASP A 55 5.28 5.84 -3.99
N THR A 56 5.34 4.65 -4.61
CA THR A 56 4.71 4.40 -5.92
C THR A 56 3.22 4.71 -5.90
N ALA A 57 2.47 4.22 -4.90
CA ALA A 57 1.05 4.50 -4.76
C ALA A 57 0.77 6.01 -4.59
N THR A 58 1.60 6.69 -3.81
CA THR A 58 1.51 8.15 -3.61
C THR A 58 1.74 8.91 -4.91
N GLN A 59 2.78 8.56 -5.68
CA GLN A 59 3.09 9.22 -6.95
C GLN A 59 1.96 9.07 -7.97
N ILE A 60 1.33 7.89 -8.04
CA ILE A 60 0.21 7.67 -8.96
C ILE A 60 -1.02 8.49 -8.52
N ASP A 61 -1.35 8.51 -7.24
CA ASP A 61 -2.46 9.34 -6.73
C ASP A 61 -2.23 10.84 -6.99
N LEU A 62 -0.98 11.31 -6.89
CA LEU A 62 -0.60 12.68 -7.26
C LEU A 62 -0.77 12.94 -8.75
N GLN A 63 -0.37 12.00 -9.62
CA GLN A 63 -0.60 12.12 -11.06
C GLN A 63 -2.09 12.18 -11.41
N GLU A 64 -2.94 11.41 -10.73
CA GLU A 64 -4.39 11.48 -10.91
C GLU A 64 -4.95 12.84 -10.46
N LYS A 65 -4.42 13.40 -9.37
CA LYS A 65 -4.77 14.74 -8.92
C LYS A 65 -4.38 15.81 -9.95
N ASP A 66 -3.20 15.71 -10.55
CA ASP A 66 -2.73 16.64 -11.59
C ASP A 66 -3.58 16.59 -12.87
N LYS A 67 -4.19 15.43 -13.17
CA LYS A 67 -5.18 15.26 -14.24
C LYS A 67 -6.57 15.83 -13.89
N GLY A 68 -6.76 16.36 -12.68
CA GLY A 68 -8.05 16.87 -12.20
C GLY A 68 -9.00 15.79 -11.66
N ASN A 69 -8.49 14.59 -11.36
CA ASN A 69 -9.23 13.55 -10.66
C ASN A 69 -9.07 13.70 -9.14
N THR A 70 -9.96 13.03 -8.39
CA THR A 70 -9.87 12.96 -6.94
C THR A 70 -9.75 11.51 -6.52
N ALA A 71 -8.62 11.15 -5.89
CA ALA A 71 -8.41 9.85 -5.30
C ALA A 71 -9.33 9.68 -4.07
N VAL A 72 -10.09 8.58 -4.02
CA VAL A 72 -11.02 8.24 -2.94
C VAL A 72 -10.74 6.83 -2.42
N ARG A 73 -11.02 6.58 -1.14
CA ARG A 73 -10.94 5.24 -0.53
C ARG A 73 -12.05 4.35 -1.07
N ALA A 74 -11.76 3.05 -1.23
CA ALA A 74 -12.76 2.04 -1.61
C ALA A 74 -13.75 1.74 -0.47
#